data_AF-A0A327ND47-F1
#
_entry.id   AF-A0A327ND47-F1
#
_cell.length_a   1.000
_cell.length_b   1.000
_cell.length_c   1.000
_cell.angle_alpha   90.00
_cell.angle_beta   90.00
_cell.angle_gamma   90.00
#
_symmetry.space_group_name_H-M   'P 1'
#
loop_
_entity.id
_entity.type
_entity.pdbx_description
1 polymer ?
#
loop_
_entity_poly.entity_id
_entity_poly.type
_entity_poly.pdbx_seq_one_letter_code
_entity_poly.pdbx_strand_id
1 'polypeptide(L)'
;MESKEQLLMELLGLTARSLTHLTASMTTMSFELLRSEDEITRAAGRHMIDRMATISAGLNEHWRLIGELTGVHGPHGPIEARQEIQLQAPPRLPSN
;
A
#
# COMPACT_ATOMS: atom_id res chain seq x y z
N MET A 1 18.12 7.69 29.20
CA MET A 1 17.39 6.46 28.80
C MET A 1 16.47 6.69 27.60
N GLU A 2 16.12 7.94 27.24
CA GLU A 2 15.27 8.28 26.08
C GLU A 2 15.76 7.78 24.70
N SER A 3 17.07 7.65 24.47
CA SER A 3 17.60 7.31 23.13
C SER A 3 17.16 5.94 22.61
N LYS A 4 17.04 4.91 23.46
CA LYS A 4 16.67 3.56 23.02
C LYS A 4 15.18 3.45 22.71
N GLU A 5 14.34 4.06 23.55
CA GLU A 5 12.89 4.10 23.34
C GLU A 5 12.55 4.86 22.06
N GLN A 6 13.24 5.98 21.81
CA GLN A 6 13.07 6.75 20.60
C GLN A 6 13.49 5.98 19.34
N LEU A 7 14.62 5.26 19.37
CA LEU A 7 15.05 4.39 18.28
C LEU A 7 14.07 3.24 18.02
N LEU A 8 13.48 2.66 19.08
CA LEU A 8 12.47 1.61 18.94
C LEU A 8 11.19 2.15 18.30
N MET A 9 10.75 3.35 18.69
CA MET A 9 9.59 4.01 18.08
C MET A 9 9.84 4.33 16.60
N GLU A 10 11.04 4.79 16.26
CA GLU A 10 11.42 5.06 14.87
C GLU A 10 11.44 3.77 14.03
N LEU A 11 12.10 2.71 14.52
CA LEU A 11 12.15 1.42 13.85
C LEU A 11 10.76 0.83 13.64
N LEU A 12 9.87 0.94 14.64
CA LEU A 12 8.50 0.46 14.56
C LEU A 12 7.71 1.22 13.48
N GLY A 13 7.83 2.55 13.43
CA GLY A 13 7.22 3.37 12.39
C GLY A 13 7.75 3.06 10.98
N LEU A 14 9.06 2.86 10.83
CA LEU A 14 9.68 2.47 9.55
C LEU A 14 9.23 1.08 9.10
N THR A 15 9.07 0.15 10.03
CA THR A 15 8.61 -1.22 9.74
C THR A 15 7.15 -1.22 9.29
N ALA A 16 6.26 -0.51 10.00
CA ALA A 16 4.85 -0.39 9.62
C ALA A 16 4.68 0.24 8.23
N ARG A 17 5.48 1.26 7.92
CA ARG A 17 5.51 1.89 6.59
C ARG A 17 6.02 0.94 5.52
N SER A 18 7.13 0.25 5.76
CA SER A 18 7.66 -0.76 4.83
C SER A 18 6.64 -1.86 4.53
N LEU A 19 5.93 -2.35 5.55
CA LEU A 19 4.87 -3.34 5.38
C LEU A 19 3.68 -2.79 4.57
N THR A 20 3.34 -1.51 4.75
CA THR A 20 2.31 -0.84 3.95
C THR A 20 2.71 -0.79 2.47
N HIS A 21 3.95 -0.40 2.16
CA HIS A 21 4.46 -0.38 0.78
C HIS A 21 4.51 -1.78 0.15
N LEU A 22 4.93 -2.79 0.89
CA LEU A 22 4.94 -4.17 0.43
C LEU A 22 3.52 -4.67 0.13
N THR A 23 2.57 -4.38 1.01
CA THR A 23 1.15 -4.74 0.81
C THR A 23 0.58 -4.10 -0.45
N ALA A 24 0.85 -2.81 -0.68
CA ALA A 24 0.42 -2.10 -1.88
C ALA A 24 1.06 -2.67 -3.16
N SER A 25 2.36 -2.98 -3.10
CA SER A 25 3.12 -3.53 -4.24
C SER A 25 2.64 -4.93 -4.60
N MET A 26 2.45 -5.81 -3.60
CA MET A 26 1.92 -7.16 -3.80
C MET A 26 0.48 -7.13 -4.31
N THR A 27 -0.36 -6.22 -3.79
CA THR A 27 -1.74 -6.05 -4.28
C THR A 27 -1.75 -5.64 -5.76
N THR A 28 -0.89 -4.70 -6.15
CA THR A 28 -0.74 -4.25 -7.55
C THR A 28 -0.32 -5.41 -8.45
N MET A 29 0.73 -6.14 -8.07
CA MET A 29 1.18 -7.31 -8.84
C MET A 29 0.08 -8.38 -8.94
N SER A 30 -0.72 -8.55 -7.89
CA SER A 30 -1.83 -9.50 -7.90
C SER A 30 -2.94 -9.11 -8.88
N PHE A 31 -3.20 -7.80 -9.03
CA PHE A 31 -4.09 -7.30 -10.08
C PHE A 31 -3.53 -7.54 -11.49
N GLU A 32 -2.21 -7.49 -11.67
CA GLU A 32 -1.58 -7.86 -12.95
C GLU A 32 -1.78 -9.35 -13.25
N LEU A 33 -1.63 -10.23 -12.25
CA LEU A 33 -1.90 -11.67 -12.40
C LEU A 33 -3.36 -11.97 -12.78
N LEU A 34 -4.32 -11.13 -12.36
CA LEU A 34 -5.73 -11.29 -12.76
C LEU A 34 -5.97 -11.17 -14.26
N ARG A 35 -5.05 -10.52 -14.98
CA ARG A 35 -5.11 -10.33 -16.44
C ARG A 35 -4.52 -11.52 -17.20
N SER A 36 -4.01 -12.53 -16.51
CA SER A 36 -3.50 -13.75 -17.14
C SER A 36 -4.63 -14.58 -17.76
N GLU A 37 -4.34 -15.16 -18.92
CA GLU A 37 -5.23 -16.14 -19.59
C GLU A 37 -5.20 -17.50 -18.89
N ASP A 38 -4.11 -17.82 -18.17
CA ASP A 38 -4.01 -19.03 -17.36
C ASP A 38 -4.87 -18.93 -16.10
N GLU A 39 -5.83 -19.85 -15.94
CA GLU A 39 -6.77 -19.86 -14.82
C GLU A 39 -6.06 -20.03 -13.48
N ILE A 40 -5.01 -20.85 -13.42
CA ILE A 40 -4.27 -21.07 -12.16
C ILE A 40 -3.61 -19.77 -11.70
N THR A 41 -2.95 -19.06 -12.62
CA THR A 41 -2.32 -17.76 -12.36
C THR A 41 -3.35 -16.73 -11.93
N ARG A 42 -4.49 -16.67 -12.61
CA ARG A 42 -5.57 -15.74 -12.28
C ARG A 42 -6.19 -16.04 -10.90
N ALA A 43 -6.40 -17.32 -10.57
CA ALA A 43 -6.87 -17.74 -9.26
C ALA A 43 -5.86 -17.38 -8.17
N ALA A 44 -4.55 -17.57 -8.41
CA ALA A 44 -3.50 -17.17 -7.49
C ALA A 44 -3.51 -15.65 -7.22
N GLY A 45 -3.70 -14.82 -8.27
CA GLY A 45 -3.87 -13.37 -8.11
C GLY A 45 -5.06 -12.99 -7.23
N ARG A 46 -6.22 -13.64 -7.44
CA ARG A 46 -7.44 -13.45 -6.62
C ARG A 46 -7.17 -13.77 -5.14
N HIS A 47 -6.59 -14.93 -4.87
CA HIS A 47 -6.24 -15.35 -3.51
C HIS A 47 -5.23 -14.41 -2.84
N MET A 48 -4.29 -13.86 -3.60
CA MET A 48 -3.32 -12.91 -3.06
C MET A 48 -3.99 -11.59 -2.67
N ILE A 49 -4.95 -11.09 -3.46
CA ILE A 49 -5.73 -9.89 -3.11
C ILE A 49 -6.50 -10.09 -1.80
N ASP A 50 -7.20 -11.22 -1.64
CA ASP A 50 -7.94 -11.52 -0.41
C ASP A 50 -7.02 -11.56 0.83
N ARG A 51 -5.82 -12.14 0.66
CA ARG A 51 -4.79 -12.16 1.70
C ARG A 51 -4.28 -10.76 2.02
N MET A 52 -4.01 -9.95 1.01
CA MET A 52 -3.54 -8.57 1.21
C MET A 52 -4.60 -7.71 1.90
N ALA A 53 -5.89 -7.91 1.62
CA ALA A 53 -6.97 -7.20 2.33
C ALA A 53 -6.96 -7.53 3.84
N THR A 54 -6.76 -8.80 4.18
CA THR A 54 -6.62 -9.24 5.58
C THR A 54 -5.38 -8.64 6.25
N ILE A 55 -4.23 -8.67 5.56
CA ILE A 55 -2.98 -8.09 6.07
C ILE A 55 -3.11 -6.58 6.25
N SER A 56 -3.73 -5.88 5.30
CA SER A 56 -3.97 -4.44 5.38
C SER A 56 -4.82 -4.07 6.60
N ALA A 57 -5.85 -4.86 6.94
CA ALA A 57 -6.65 -4.64 8.14
C ALA A 57 -5.81 -4.76 9.42
N GLY A 58 -4.93 -5.77 9.51
CA GLY A 58 -3.99 -5.90 10.62
C GLY A 58 -2.98 -4.75 10.72
N LEU A 59 -2.49 -4.26 9.58
CA LEU A 59 -1.59 -3.10 9.54
C LEU A 59 -2.27 -1.80 10.00
N ASN A 60 -3.56 -1.63 9.72
CA ASN A 60 -4.30 -0.47 10.22
C ASN A 60 -4.34 -0.45 11.75
N GLU A 61 -4.49 -1.61 12.39
CA GLU A 61 -4.42 -1.74 13.85
C GLU A 61 -2.99 -1.46 14.38
N HIS A 62 -1.95 -1.90 13.67
CA HIS A 62 -0.58 -1.54 14.02
C HIS A 62 -0.36 -0.02 13.98
N TRP A 63 -0.89 0.67 12.97
CA TRP A 63 -0.81 2.13 12.88
C TRP A 63 -1.53 2.83 14.04
N ARG A 64 -2.70 2.32 14.44
CA ARG A 64 -3.43 2.84 15.61
C ARG A 64 -2.56 2.75 16.87
N LEU A 65 -2.00 1.57 17.16
CA LEU A 65 -1.16 1.34 18.34
C LEU A 65 0.14 2.17 18.31
N ILE A 66 0.77 2.30 17.14
CA ILE A 66 1.96 3.16 16.97
C ILE A 66 1.61 4.61 17.27
N GLY A 67 0.46 5.09 16.80
CA GLY A 67 -0.01 6.45 17.09
C GLY A 67 -0.23 6.69 18.58
N GLU A 68 -0.80 5.71 19.28
CA GLU A 68 -0.99 5.76 20.73
C GLU A 68 0.33 5.77 21.49
N LEU A 69 1.30 4.94 21.08
CA LEU A 69 2.61 4.83 21.74
C LEU A 69 3.51 6.06 21.50
N THR A 70 3.40 6.68 20.33
CA THR A 70 4.27 7.80 19.93
C THR A 70 3.64 9.16 20.20
N GLY A 71 2.33 9.21 20.49
CA GLY A 71 1.54 10.45 20.53
C GLY A 71 1.31 11.09 19.15
N VAL A 72 1.93 10.56 18.09
CA VAL A 72 1.80 11.03 16.71
C VAL A 72 0.64 10.28 16.05
N HIS A 73 -0.55 10.88 16.07
CA HIS A 73 -1.75 10.31 15.49
C HIS A 73 -1.76 10.53 13.97
N GLY A 74 -1.30 9.54 13.21
CA GLY A 74 -1.51 9.46 11.77
C GLY A 74 -0.50 10.23 10.89
N PRO A 75 -0.53 9.99 9.57
CA PRO A 75 0.63 10.11 8.70
C PRO A 75 0.91 11.56 8.36
N HIS A 76 1.88 12.18 9.03
CA HIS A 76 2.55 13.34 8.47
C HIS A 76 3.37 12.89 7.26
N GLY A 77 2.78 13.09 6.11
CA GLY A 77 3.34 12.80 4.80
C GLY A 77 2.19 12.32 3.93
N PRO A 78 1.72 13.09 2.94
CA PRO A 78 0.91 12.50 1.90
C PRO A 78 1.76 11.33 1.38
N ILE A 79 1.27 10.12 1.62
CA ILE A 79 1.61 9.03 0.72
C ILE A 79 1.21 9.64 -0.60
N GLU A 80 2.19 10.02 -1.42
CA GLU A 80 1.98 10.45 -2.78
C GLU A 80 1.13 9.33 -3.36
N ALA A 81 -0.18 9.57 -3.37
CA ALA A 81 -1.14 8.79 -4.08
C ALA A 81 -0.65 9.00 -5.50
N ARG A 82 0.21 8.07 -5.92
CA ARG A 82 0.87 8.00 -7.20
C ARG A 82 -0.20 8.43 -8.19
N GLN A 83 -0.09 9.66 -8.68
CA GLN A 83 -1.11 10.27 -9.52
C GLN A 83 -1.25 9.30 -10.68
N GLU A 84 -2.36 8.57 -10.72
CA GLU A 84 -2.78 7.89 -11.92
C GLU A 84 -2.90 9.01 -12.94
N ILE A 85 -1.94 9.06 -13.86
CA ILE A 85 -2.01 9.89 -15.03
C ILE A 85 -3.26 9.38 -15.76
N GLN A 86 -4.39 10.07 -15.56
CA GLN A 86 -5.56 9.87 -16.39
C GLN A 86 -5.09 10.12 -17.82
N LEU A 87 -5.04 9.06 -18.62
CA LEU A 87 -4.78 9.15 -20.05
C LEU A 87 -5.87 10.04 -20.64
N GLN A 88 -5.58 11.34 -20.79
CA GLN A 88 -6.42 12.25 -21.55
C GLN A 88 -6.54 11.68 -22.96
N ALA A 89 -7.78 11.51 -23.41
CA ALA A 89 -8.09 10.98 -24.74
C ALA A 89 -7.27 11.72 -25.82
N PRO A 90 -6.80 11.02 -26.87
CA PRO A 90 -5.98 11.63 -27.89
C PRO A 90 -6.70 12.83 -28.54
N PRO A 91 -6.00 13.94 -28.83
CA PRO A 91 -6.61 15.12 -29.41
C PRO A 91 -7.26 14.76 -30.74
N ARG A 92 -8.55 15.05 -30.87
CA ARG A 92 -9.26 14.91 -32.14
C ARG A 92 -8.72 15.95 -33.12
N LEU A 93 -8.19 15.48 -34.24
CA LEU A 93 -7.77 16.34 -35.35
C LEU A 93 -9.01 17.05 -35.95
N PRO A 94 -8.91 18.34 -36.31
CA PRO A 94 -10.00 19.04 -36.97
C PRO A 94 -10.27 18.41 -38.35
N SER A 95 -11.54 18.16 -38.63
CA SER A 95 -12.02 17.68 -39.92
C SER A 95 -11.86 18.79 -40.98
N ASN A 96 -11.19 18.46 -42.08
CA ASN A 96 -11.17 19.27 -43.31
C ASN A 96 -12.38 18.95 -44.19
#